data_AF-A0A534VRE2-F1
#
_entry.id   AF-A0A534VRE2-F1
#
_cell.length_a   1.000
_cell.length_b   1.000
_cell.length_c   1.000
_cell.angle_alpha   90.00
_cell.angle_beta   90.00
_cell.angle_gamma   90.00
#
_symmetry.space_group_name_H-M   'P 1'
#
loop_
_entity.id
_entity.type
_entity.pdbx_description
1 polymer ?
#
loop_
_entity_poly.entity_id
_entity_poly.type
_entity_poly.pdbx_seq_one_letter_code
_entity_poly.pdbx_strand_id
1 'polypeptide(L)'
;MARLLRDVGEHAWIARIMRRLGATRVDRRVLLGPGDDAAAIRPGRRPLLLTTDTLIEGVHFRAGWAPPAALGRRAFAVNASDLAAMGGAPTFALLALEAPASLRVADLDALVLGFARAARQAGARLVGGNLAAGPHLAITATLLGEAPGPVIGRAGARPGDALYVTGTLGGAGLAVRPRAAGARDDRRERRARPGRRPSLPR
;
A
#
# COMPACT_ATOMS: atom_id res chain seq x y z
N MET A 1 -29.05 -22.42 -1.16
CA MET A 1 -27.80 -22.36 -0.38
C MET A 1 -27.25 -20.94 -0.43
N ALA A 2 -26.81 -20.39 0.71
CA ALA A 2 -26.11 -19.09 0.72
C ALA A 2 -24.72 -19.25 0.08
N ARG A 3 -24.37 -18.38 -0.87
CA ARG A 3 -23.07 -18.38 -1.54
C ARG A 3 -22.04 -17.63 -0.66
N LEU A 4 -20.89 -18.24 -0.40
CA LEU A 4 -19.86 -17.68 0.47
C LEU A 4 -18.81 -16.90 -0.34
N LEU A 5 -18.03 -16.03 0.31
CA LEU A 5 -17.00 -15.23 -0.37
C LEU A 5 -15.98 -16.09 -1.13
N ARG A 6 -15.59 -17.23 -0.55
CA ARG A 6 -14.69 -18.21 -1.20
C ARG A 6 -15.25 -18.78 -2.51
N ASP A 7 -16.57 -18.85 -2.66
CA ASP A 7 -17.23 -19.37 -3.87
C ASP A 7 -17.42 -18.28 -4.95
N VAL A 8 -17.23 -17.01 -4.57
CA VAL A 8 -17.31 -15.86 -5.48
C VAL A 8 -15.92 -15.44 -5.92
N GLY A 9 -14.96 -15.40 -4.99
CA GLY A 9 -13.64 -14.82 -5.19
C GLY A 9 -13.65 -13.30 -5.07
N GLU A 10 -12.50 -12.75 -4.69
CA GLU A 10 -12.32 -11.32 -4.42
C GLU A 10 -12.67 -10.44 -5.61
N HIS A 11 -12.02 -10.65 -6.77
CA HIS A 11 -12.21 -9.85 -7.97
C HIS A 11 -13.67 -9.80 -8.43
N ALA A 12 -14.36 -10.94 -8.43
CA ALA A 12 -15.76 -11.02 -8.83
C ALA A 12 -16.68 -10.35 -7.81
N TRP A 13 -16.35 -10.42 -6.52
CA TRP A 13 -17.09 -9.74 -5.47
C TRP A 13 -16.92 -8.22 -5.57
N ILE A 14 -15.70 -7.71 -5.75
CA ILE A 14 -15.41 -6.29 -5.96
C ILE A 14 -16.21 -5.79 -7.17
N ALA A 15 -16.06 -6.44 -8.33
CA ALA A 15 -16.79 -6.06 -9.54
C ALA A 15 -18.33 -6.06 -9.33
N ARG A 16 -18.85 -7.00 -8.53
CA ARG A 16 -20.28 -7.04 -8.17
C ARG A 16 -20.70 -5.83 -7.33
N ILE A 17 -19.93 -5.45 -6.31
CA ILE A 17 -20.26 -4.28 -5.48
C ILE A 17 -20.10 -2.99 -6.29
N MET A 18 -19.06 -2.88 -7.13
CA MET A 18 -18.85 -1.71 -7.98
C MET A 18 -20.02 -1.47 -8.94
N ARG A 19 -20.55 -2.52 -9.57
CA ARG A 19 -21.76 -2.41 -10.40
C ARG A 19 -22.99 -1.93 -9.61
N ARG A 20 -23.12 -2.35 -8.35
CA ARG A 20 -24.25 -1.94 -7.49
C ARG A 20 -24.13 -0.49 -7.04
N LEU A 21 -22.92 -0.05 -6.68
CA LEU A 21 -22.67 1.32 -6.26
C LEU A 21 -22.71 2.31 -7.43
N GLY A 22 -22.18 1.91 -8.60
CA GLY A 22 -22.18 2.74 -9.82
C GLY A 22 -23.56 3.02 -10.41
N ALA A 23 -24.61 2.32 -9.97
CA ALA A 23 -26.00 2.62 -10.34
C ALA A 23 -26.60 3.83 -9.60
N THR A 24 -25.85 4.44 -8.67
CA THR A 24 -26.27 5.63 -7.92
C THR A 24 -25.68 6.92 -8.51
N ARG A 25 -26.34 8.06 -8.28
CA ARG A 25 -25.92 9.36 -8.80
C ARG A 25 -24.54 9.73 -8.23
N VAL A 26 -23.51 9.73 -9.08
CA VAL A 26 -22.13 10.03 -8.67
C VAL A 26 -22.01 11.51 -8.32
N ASP A 27 -21.49 11.80 -7.12
CA ASP A 27 -21.17 13.17 -6.70
C ASP A 27 -20.15 13.76 -7.70
N ARG A 28 -20.41 14.98 -8.19
CA ARG A 28 -19.56 15.67 -9.19
C ARG A 28 -18.13 15.92 -8.72
N ARG A 29 -17.89 15.82 -7.41
CA ARG A 29 -16.55 15.93 -6.83
C ARG A 29 -15.76 14.64 -6.97
N VAL A 30 -16.38 13.50 -7.29
CA VAL A 30 -15.65 12.25 -7.56
C VAL A 30 -15.11 12.31 -8.99
N LEU A 31 -13.78 12.39 -9.11
CA LEU A 31 -13.08 12.44 -10.39
C LEU A 31 -12.80 11.05 -10.93
N LEU A 32 -12.42 10.14 -10.03
CA LEU A 32 -12.19 8.75 -10.33
C LEU A 32 -12.71 7.92 -9.18
N GLY A 33 -13.65 7.03 -9.51
CA GLY A 33 -14.23 6.08 -8.59
C GLY A 33 -13.31 4.87 -8.36
N PRO A 34 -13.81 3.87 -7.62
CA PRO A 34 -13.10 2.63 -7.38
C PRO A 34 -12.83 1.83 -8.67
N GLY A 35 -11.71 1.10 -8.71
CA GLY A 35 -11.26 0.30 -9.87
C GLY A 35 -9.86 0.65 -10.38
N ASP A 36 -9.31 1.76 -9.90
CA ASP A 36 -7.92 2.17 -10.11
C ASP A 36 -7.07 1.92 -8.86
N ASP A 37 -5.81 2.36 -8.86
CA ASP A 37 -4.90 2.20 -7.71
C ASP A 37 -5.35 3.01 -6.47
N ALA A 38 -6.02 4.15 -6.68
CA ALA A 38 -6.64 4.95 -5.61
C ALA A 38 -7.91 5.64 -6.12
N ALA A 39 -8.77 6.09 -5.21
CA ALA A 39 -9.88 6.96 -5.56
C ALA A 39 -9.39 8.41 -5.70
N ALA A 40 -10.01 9.19 -6.59
CA ALA A 40 -9.73 10.62 -6.73
C ALA A 40 -10.99 11.46 -6.57
N ILE A 41 -10.93 12.45 -5.68
CA ILE A 41 -12.00 13.43 -5.47
C ILE A 41 -11.46 14.86 -5.59
N ARG A 42 -12.35 15.84 -5.73
CA ARG A 42 -12.02 17.27 -5.84
C ARG A 42 -12.89 18.08 -4.87
N PRO A 43 -12.57 18.06 -3.57
CA PRO A 43 -13.27 18.90 -2.59
C PRO A 43 -12.87 20.37 -2.70
N GLY A 44 -11.69 20.66 -3.29
CA GLY A 44 -11.16 22.02 -3.48
C GLY A 44 -10.58 22.23 -4.88
N ARG A 45 -9.49 23.00 -5.01
CA ARG A 45 -8.89 23.32 -6.32
C ARG A 45 -8.11 22.15 -6.93
N ARG A 46 -7.44 21.35 -6.10
CA ARG A 46 -6.59 20.23 -6.53
C ARG A 46 -7.30 18.89 -6.33
N PRO A 47 -7.04 17.89 -7.20
CA PRO A 47 -7.42 16.52 -6.93
C PRO A 47 -6.78 16.00 -5.64
N LEU A 48 -7.59 15.39 -4.81
CA LEU A 48 -7.21 14.64 -3.63
C LEU A 48 -7.37 13.16 -3.94
N LEU A 49 -6.29 12.41 -3.81
CA LEU A 49 -6.21 10.97 -3.97
C LEU A 49 -6.35 10.29 -2.61
N LEU A 50 -7.05 9.16 -2.55
CA LEU A 50 -7.27 8.38 -1.35
C LEU A 50 -7.09 6.90 -1.64
N THR A 51 -6.18 6.27 -0.92
CA THR A 51 -6.00 4.81 -0.93
C THR A 51 -6.07 4.26 0.49
N THR A 52 -6.41 2.99 0.60
CA THR A 52 -6.35 2.24 1.85
C THR A 52 -5.94 0.81 1.59
N ASP A 53 -5.03 0.32 2.42
CA ASP A 53 -4.54 -1.05 2.35
C ASP A 53 -4.34 -1.63 3.74
N THR A 54 -4.48 -2.95 3.84
CA THR A 54 -4.31 -3.69 5.09
C THR A 54 -3.24 -4.77 4.96
N LEU A 55 -2.29 -4.77 5.89
CA LEU A 55 -1.36 -5.89 6.11
C LEU A 55 -1.80 -6.71 7.33
N ILE A 56 -2.18 -7.96 7.08
CA ILE A 56 -2.66 -8.91 8.10
C ILE A 56 -1.57 -9.96 8.39
N GLU A 57 -1.27 -10.18 9.66
CA GLU A 57 -0.39 -11.28 10.09
C GLU A 57 -0.97 -12.66 9.68
N GLY A 58 -0.11 -13.56 9.21
CA GLY A 58 -0.49 -14.86 8.67
C GLY A 58 -0.90 -14.82 7.20
N VAL A 59 -1.24 -13.64 6.66
CA VAL A 59 -1.61 -13.44 5.25
C VAL A 59 -0.51 -12.69 4.49
N HIS A 60 -0.14 -11.50 4.95
CA HIS A 60 0.77 -10.57 4.25
C HIS A 60 2.19 -10.57 4.83
N PHE A 61 2.33 -10.99 6.08
CA PHE A 61 3.59 -11.16 6.81
C PHE A 61 3.40 -12.18 7.93
N ARG A 62 4.49 -12.58 8.61
CA ARG A 62 4.45 -13.35 9.85
C ARG A 62 5.34 -12.66 10.88
N ALA A 63 5.03 -12.81 12.18
CA ALA A 63 5.94 -12.37 13.24
C ALA A 63 7.37 -12.90 13.00
N GLY A 64 8.37 -12.04 13.26
CA GLY A 64 9.78 -12.36 13.10
C GLY A 64 10.32 -12.33 11.66
N TRP A 65 9.48 -12.21 10.62
CA TRP A 65 9.98 -12.09 9.23
C TRP A 65 10.73 -10.79 8.98
N ALA A 66 10.32 -9.71 9.66
CA ALA A 66 10.94 -8.40 9.57
C ALA A 66 10.85 -7.68 10.92
N PRO A 67 11.79 -6.75 11.22
CA PRO A 67 11.66 -5.87 12.37
C PRO A 67 10.36 -5.04 12.31
N PRO A 68 9.71 -4.74 13.45
CA PRO A 68 8.45 -3.98 13.46
C PRO A 68 8.55 -2.62 12.75
N ALA A 69 9.67 -1.90 12.91
CA ALA A 69 9.90 -0.64 12.19
C ALA A 69 9.97 -0.80 10.66
N ALA A 70 10.46 -1.94 10.17
CA ALA A 70 10.46 -2.24 8.73
C ALA A 70 9.05 -2.59 8.24
N LEU A 71 8.25 -3.24 9.09
CA LEU A 71 6.84 -3.52 8.80
C LEU A 71 6.02 -2.21 8.73
N GLY A 72 6.21 -1.29 9.66
CA GLY A 72 5.60 0.04 9.61
C GLY A 72 6.00 0.83 8.36
N ARG A 73 7.28 0.79 7.97
CA ARG A 73 7.74 1.38 6.70
C ARG A 73 7.06 0.74 5.49
N ARG A 74 6.92 -0.59 5.47
CA ARG A 74 6.25 -1.32 4.39
C ARG A 74 4.78 -0.93 4.29
N ALA A 75 4.07 -0.83 5.42
CA ALA A 75 2.66 -0.43 5.43
C ALA A 75 2.45 0.96 4.81
N PHE A 76 3.34 1.92 5.10
CA PHE A 76 3.33 3.22 4.43
C PHE A 76 3.65 3.10 2.94
N ALA A 77 4.71 2.37 2.58
CA ALA A 77 5.23 2.31 1.22
C ALA A 77 4.27 1.67 0.22
N VAL A 78 3.48 0.68 0.64
CA VAL A 78 2.47 0.05 -0.23
C VAL A 78 1.42 1.08 -0.65
N ASN A 79 0.77 1.74 0.32
CA ASN A 79 -0.20 2.81 0.03
C ASN A 79 0.42 3.99 -0.75
N ALA A 80 1.64 4.40 -0.39
CA ALA A 80 2.30 5.52 -1.08
C ALA A 80 2.60 5.18 -2.55
N SER A 81 2.79 3.91 -2.89
CA SER A 81 2.98 3.44 -4.26
C SER A 81 1.73 3.66 -5.11
N ASP A 82 0.53 3.43 -4.56
CA ASP A 82 -0.73 3.66 -5.29
C ASP A 82 -0.89 5.14 -5.65
N LEU A 83 -0.63 6.02 -4.68
CA LEU A 83 -0.69 7.47 -4.90
C LEU A 83 0.31 7.89 -5.99
N ALA A 84 1.52 7.35 -5.95
CA ALA A 84 2.56 7.64 -6.94
C ALA A 84 2.19 7.11 -8.35
N ALA A 85 1.56 5.93 -8.43
CA ALA A 85 1.09 5.35 -9.70
C ALA A 85 0.04 6.25 -10.38
N MET A 86 -0.72 6.99 -9.57
CA MET A 86 -1.71 7.96 -10.04
C MET A 86 -1.17 9.38 -10.23
N GLY A 87 0.15 9.57 -10.13
CA GLY A 87 0.82 10.87 -10.28
C GLY A 87 0.68 11.79 -9.07
N GLY A 88 0.28 11.28 -7.91
CA GLY A 88 0.15 12.03 -6.67
C GLY A 88 1.33 11.89 -5.72
N ALA A 89 1.43 12.86 -4.80
CA ALA A 89 2.36 12.84 -3.68
C ALA A 89 1.60 12.70 -2.36
N PRO A 90 2.02 11.82 -1.43
CA PRO A 90 1.34 11.64 -0.15
C PRO A 90 1.47 12.90 0.72
N THR A 91 0.40 13.27 1.41
CA THR A 91 0.33 14.43 2.31
C THR A 91 0.01 14.02 3.74
N PHE A 92 -1.02 13.19 3.93
CA PHE A 92 -1.47 12.75 5.24
C PHE A 92 -1.72 11.25 5.28
N ALA A 93 -1.62 10.67 6.46
CA ALA A 93 -1.89 9.27 6.70
C ALA A 93 -2.66 9.08 8.01
N LEU A 94 -3.54 8.08 8.02
CA LEU A 94 -4.15 7.49 9.20
C LEU A 94 -3.65 6.06 9.34
N LEU A 95 -3.42 5.62 10.58
CA LEU A 95 -2.97 4.26 10.88
C LEU A 95 -3.91 3.59 11.89
N ALA A 96 -4.69 2.61 11.43
CA ALA A 96 -5.54 1.78 12.27
C ALA A 96 -4.86 0.43 12.52
N LEU A 97 -4.74 0.06 13.79
CA LEU A 97 -4.07 -1.16 14.24
C LEU A 97 -5.07 -2.05 14.98
N GLU A 98 -5.08 -3.33 14.64
CA GLU A 98 -5.56 -4.40 15.50
C GLU A 98 -4.34 -5.08 16.10
N ALA A 99 -4.34 -5.37 17.40
CA ALA A 99 -3.25 -6.09 18.04
C ALA A 99 -3.72 -7.03 19.17
N PRO A 100 -3.06 -8.18 19.37
CA PRO A 100 -3.28 -9.01 20.53
C PRO A 100 -2.70 -8.35 21.78
N ALA A 101 -3.35 -8.56 22.93
CA ALA A 101 -2.90 -8.03 24.22
C ALA A 101 -1.50 -8.52 24.64
N SER A 102 -1.04 -9.63 24.05
CA SER A 102 0.30 -10.17 24.25
C SER A 102 1.39 -9.48 23.43
N LEU A 103 1.04 -8.57 22.50
CA LEU A 103 2.02 -7.85 21.71
C LEU A 103 2.83 -6.90 22.61
N ARG A 104 4.15 -6.94 22.50
CA ARG A 104 5.02 -6.05 23.28
C ARG A 104 4.82 -4.61 22.82
N VAL A 105 4.61 -3.71 23.79
CA VAL A 105 4.46 -2.27 23.53
C VAL A 105 5.63 -1.71 22.70
N ALA A 106 6.87 -2.13 23.00
CA ALA A 106 8.05 -1.70 22.25
C ALA A 106 8.01 -2.09 20.76
N ASP A 107 7.38 -3.22 20.40
CA ASP A 107 7.21 -3.61 19.00
C ASP A 107 6.16 -2.73 18.30
N LEU A 108 5.07 -2.43 19.01
CA LEU A 108 4.02 -1.52 18.54
C LEU A 108 4.58 -0.10 18.31
N ASP A 109 5.34 0.42 19.27
CA ASP A 109 6.03 1.71 19.17
C ASP A 109 6.98 1.74 17.98
N ALA A 110 7.82 0.72 17.84
CA ALA A 110 8.77 0.62 16.74
C ALA A 110 8.06 0.59 15.37
N LEU A 111 6.92 -0.10 15.27
CA LEU A 111 6.08 -0.14 14.08
C LEU A 111 5.54 1.24 13.74
N VAL A 112 4.88 1.91 14.69
CA VAL A 112 4.30 3.24 14.47
C VAL A 112 5.37 4.27 14.13
N LEU A 113 6.50 4.26 14.84
CA LEU A 113 7.63 5.16 14.56
C LEU A 113 8.27 4.87 13.19
N GLY A 114 8.35 3.59 12.80
CA GLY A 114 8.81 3.19 11.47
C GLY A 114 7.91 3.73 10.35
N PHE A 115 6.59 3.64 10.53
CA PHE A 115 5.60 4.22 9.63
C PHE A 115 5.72 5.75 9.57
N ALA A 116 5.71 6.43 10.71
CA ALA A 116 5.78 7.90 10.79
C ALA A 116 7.08 8.44 10.18
N ARG A 117 8.20 7.73 10.37
CA ARG A 117 9.48 8.09 9.72
C ARG A 117 9.40 7.96 8.20
N ALA A 118 8.79 6.89 7.68
CA ALA A 118 8.59 6.70 6.24
C ALA A 118 7.70 7.81 5.66
N ALA A 119 6.59 8.13 6.33
CA ALA A 119 5.71 9.24 5.97
C ALA A 119 6.48 10.56 5.89
N ARG A 120 7.25 10.90 6.92
CA ARG A 120 8.06 12.13 6.93
C ARG A 120 9.08 12.18 5.79
N GLN A 121 9.71 11.06 5.46
CA GLN A 121 10.68 10.98 4.36
C GLN A 121 10.04 11.22 2.99
N ALA A 122 8.76 10.88 2.82
CA ALA A 122 7.99 11.11 1.61
C ALA A 122 7.26 12.48 1.59
N GLY A 123 7.48 13.35 2.59
CA GLY A 123 6.80 14.64 2.70
C GLY A 123 5.42 14.59 3.38
N ALA A 124 4.99 13.41 3.85
CA ALA A 124 3.70 13.22 4.49
C ALA A 124 3.76 13.27 6.03
N ARG A 125 2.59 13.21 6.68
CA ARG A 125 2.45 13.12 8.15
C ARG A 125 1.43 12.07 8.57
N LEU A 126 1.75 11.27 9.58
CA LEU A 126 0.77 10.47 10.31
C LEU A 126 0.00 11.43 11.23
N VAL A 127 -1.30 11.60 10.98
CA VAL A 127 -2.13 12.62 11.65
C VAL A 127 -3.21 12.05 12.56
N GLY A 128 -3.35 10.73 12.60
CA GLY A 128 -4.34 10.06 13.43
C GLY A 128 -4.32 8.56 13.21
N GLY A 129 -5.24 7.88 13.88
CA GLY A 129 -5.28 6.43 13.85
C GLY A 129 -6.32 5.84 14.78
N ASN A 130 -6.28 4.52 14.89
CA ASN A 130 -7.10 3.74 15.80
C ASN A 130 -6.26 2.58 16.35
N LEU A 131 -6.53 2.15 17.57
CA LEU A 131 -6.01 0.90 18.11
C LEU A 131 -7.16 0.10 18.68
N ALA A 132 -7.30 -1.15 18.23
CA ALA A 132 -8.28 -2.10 18.73
C ALA A 132 -7.58 -3.38 19.21
N ALA A 133 -8.13 -4.00 20.24
CA ALA A 133 -7.73 -5.34 20.65
C ALA A 133 -8.29 -6.36 19.66
N GLY A 134 -7.50 -7.37 19.30
CA GLY A 134 -7.94 -8.45 18.44
C GLY A 134 -6.99 -9.65 18.45
N PRO A 135 -7.35 -10.74 17.77
CA PRO A 135 -6.61 -11.99 17.85
C PRO A 135 -5.24 -11.98 17.14
N HIS A 136 -5.00 -11.03 16.22
CA HIS A 136 -3.75 -10.97 15.45
C HIS A 136 -3.33 -9.52 15.19
N LEU A 137 -2.09 -9.32 14.73
CA LEU A 137 -1.65 -7.99 14.30
C LEU A 137 -2.18 -7.70 12.88
N ALA A 138 -3.05 -6.69 12.76
CA ALA A 138 -3.47 -6.13 11.47
C ALA A 138 -3.14 -4.64 11.40
N ILE A 139 -2.61 -4.22 10.25
CA ILE A 139 -2.14 -2.86 10.01
C ILE A 139 -2.90 -2.30 8.82
N THR A 140 -3.90 -1.47 9.08
CA THR A 140 -4.66 -0.78 8.04
C THR A 140 -4.20 0.66 7.97
N ALA A 141 -3.67 1.06 6.82
CA ALA A 141 -3.29 2.44 6.57
C ALA A 141 -4.25 3.06 5.57
N THR A 142 -4.54 4.34 5.75
CA THR A 142 -5.23 5.17 4.77
C THR A 142 -4.32 6.35 4.47
N LEU A 143 -3.94 6.53 3.21
CA LEU A 143 -3.14 7.67 2.78
C LEU A 143 -3.98 8.60 1.91
N LEU A 144 -3.73 9.89 2.12
CA LEU A 144 -4.21 10.97 1.29
C LEU A 144 -3.02 11.56 0.53
N GLY A 145 -3.24 11.91 -0.72
CA GLY A 145 -2.24 12.58 -1.54
C GLY A 145 -2.83 13.62 -2.46
N GLU A 146 -2.02 14.56 -2.92
CA GLU A 146 -2.42 15.53 -3.93
C GLU A 146 -1.73 15.24 -5.25
N ALA A 147 -2.48 15.32 -6.35
CA ALA A 147 -1.91 15.32 -7.69
C ALA A 147 -1.61 16.78 -8.11
N PRO A 148 -0.37 17.12 -8.50
CA PRO A 148 -0.04 18.46 -8.98
C PRO A 148 -0.64 18.75 -10.36
N GLY A 149 -1.08 17.71 -11.09
CA GLY A 149 -1.69 17.79 -12.41
C GLY A 149 -2.93 16.91 -12.55
N PRO A 150 -3.29 16.53 -13.78
CA PRO A 150 -4.36 15.56 -14.03
C PRO A 150 -4.08 14.25 -13.30
N VAL A 151 -5.16 13.63 -12.80
CA VAL A 151 -5.09 12.30 -12.19
C VAL A 151 -4.77 11.30 -13.29
N ILE A 152 -3.73 10.49 -13.05
CA ILE A 152 -3.37 9.37 -13.93
C ILE A 152 -4.10 8.13 -13.42
N GLY A 153 -4.68 7.35 -14.33
CA GLY A 153 -5.32 6.09 -14.00
C GLY A 153 -4.86 4.98 -14.94
N ARG A 154 -5.40 3.77 -14.74
CA ARG A 154 -5.07 2.58 -15.54
C ARG A 154 -5.66 2.62 -16.96
N ALA A 155 -6.66 3.45 -17.20
CA ALA A 155 -7.29 3.62 -18.50
C ALA A 155 -6.48 4.55 -19.41
N GLY A 156 -6.55 4.32 -20.72
CA GLY A 156 -6.01 5.24 -21.73
C GLY A 156 -4.82 4.73 -22.54
N ALA A 157 -4.25 3.58 -22.17
CA ALA A 157 -3.24 2.89 -22.99
C ALA A 157 -3.81 2.49 -24.36
N ARG A 158 -3.01 2.61 -25.42
CA ARG A 158 -3.38 2.37 -26.81
C ARG A 158 -2.38 1.43 -27.50
N PRO A 159 -2.80 0.67 -28.53
CA PRO A 159 -1.86 -0.05 -29.38
C PRO A 159 -0.79 0.90 -29.94
N GLY A 160 0.47 0.51 -29.82
CA GLY A 160 1.63 1.34 -30.18
C GLY A 160 2.29 2.06 -29.00
N ASP A 161 1.65 2.11 -27.84
CA ASP A 161 2.30 2.62 -26.62
C ASP A 161 3.42 1.68 -26.15
N ALA A 162 4.51 2.26 -25.65
CA ALA A 162 5.60 1.50 -25.04
C ALA A 162 5.33 1.23 -23.55
N LEU A 163 5.71 0.05 -23.08
CA LEU A 163 5.59 -0.35 -21.67
C LEU A 163 6.91 -0.15 -20.94
N TYR A 164 6.87 0.59 -19.83
CA TYR A 164 8.03 0.85 -18.97
C TYR A 164 7.79 0.34 -17.56
N VAL A 165 8.89 0.03 -16.86
CA VAL A 165 8.87 -0.33 -15.44
C VAL A 165 9.95 0.46 -14.70
N THR A 166 9.69 0.81 -13.45
CA THR A 166 10.66 1.49 -12.59
C THR A 166 11.36 0.48 -11.67
N GLY A 167 12.61 0.77 -11.32
CA GLY A 167 13.39 -0.07 -10.41
C GLY A 167 13.71 -1.46 -10.96
N THR A 168 13.55 -2.50 -10.13
CA THR A 168 13.87 -3.88 -10.45
C THR A 168 12.75 -4.82 -10.01
N LEU A 169 12.36 -5.77 -10.87
CA LEU A 169 11.30 -6.73 -10.59
C LEU A 169 11.83 -8.00 -9.90
N GLY A 170 10.95 -8.68 -9.14
CA GLY A 170 11.21 -10.01 -8.58
C GLY A 170 11.89 -10.05 -7.19
N GLY A 171 12.45 -8.94 -6.71
CA GLY A 171 13.16 -8.90 -5.41
C GLY A 171 12.30 -9.34 -4.21
N ALA A 172 11.05 -8.86 -4.14
CA ALA A 172 10.12 -9.24 -3.07
C ALA A 172 9.77 -10.74 -3.12
N GLY A 173 9.52 -11.28 -4.32
CA GLY A 173 9.24 -12.70 -4.51
C GLY A 173 10.42 -13.59 -4.09
N LEU A 174 11.64 -13.20 -4.43
CA LEU A 174 12.86 -13.91 -4.00
C LEU A 174 13.06 -13.87 -2.49
N ALA A 175 12.68 -12.78 -1.80
CA ALA A 175 12.82 -12.67 -0.35
C ALA A 175 11.78 -13.49 0.43
N VAL A 176 10.58 -13.68 -0.13
CA VAL A 176 9.48 -14.41 0.52
C VAL A 176 9.56 -15.92 0.26
N ARG A 177 9.99 -16.37 -0.93
CA ARG A 177 10.02 -17.80 -1.30
C ARG A 177 10.72 -18.71 -0.27
N PRO A 178 11.94 -18.41 0.22
CA PRO A 178 12.59 -19.25 1.23
C PRO A 178 11.81 -19.29 2.55
N ARG A 179 11.29 -18.13 2.99
CA ARG A 179 10.53 -17.98 4.24
C ARG A 179 9.17 -18.70 4.19
N ALA A 180 8.55 -18.74 3.01
CA ALA A 180 7.32 -19.49 2.78
C ALA A 180 7.57 -21.01 2.78
N ALA A 181 8.74 -21.45 2.31
CA ALA A 181 9.18 -22.85 2.32
C ALA A 181 9.79 -23.32 3.66
N GLY A 182 9.82 -22.47 4.70
CA GLY A 182 10.38 -22.81 6.01
C GLY A 182 11.91 -22.71 6.12
N ALA A 183 12.59 -22.24 5.07
CA ALA A 183 14.04 -22.04 5.10
C ALA A 183 14.39 -20.77 5.91
N ARG A 184 15.32 -20.90 6.87
CA ARG A 184 15.90 -19.77 7.61
C ARG A 184 16.83 -18.99 6.67
N ASP A 185 16.75 -17.67 6.73
CA ASP A 185 17.56 -16.78 5.90
C ASP A 185 18.94 -16.58 6.54
N ASP A 186 19.92 -17.42 6.19
CA ASP A 186 21.32 -17.31 6.67
C ASP A 186 22.09 -16.15 6.03
N ARG A 187 21.42 -15.18 5.39
CA ARG A 187 22.09 -14.11 4.63
C ARG A 187 22.30 -12.83 5.44
N ARG A 188 22.94 -12.93 6.61
CA ARG A 188 23.39 -11.75 7.36
C ARG A 188 24.56 -10.98 6.70
N GLU A 189 25.10 -11.42 5.56
CA GLU A 189 26.38 -10.89 5.04
C GLU A 189 26.44 -10.41 3.58
N ARG A 190 25.35 -10.35 2.81
CA ARG A 190 25.46 -9.94 1.38
C ARG A 190 24.45 -8.88 0.96
N ARG A 191 24.82 -7.60 1.16
CA ARG A 191 24.96 -6.56 0.11
C ARG A 191 24.58 -5.15 0.61
N ALA A 192 25.60 -4.34 0.85
CA ALA A 192 25.66 -2.97 0.34
C ALA A 192 26.95 -2.86 -0.50
N ARG A 193 26.88 -3.27 -1.77
CA ARG A 193 27.85 -2.80 -2.78
C ARG A 193 27.07 -1.84 -3.68
N PRO A 194 27.40 -0.54 -3.71
CA PRO A 194 26.75 0.40 -4.61
C PRO A 194 27.10 0.00 -6.05
N GLY A 195 26.07 -0.29 -6.85
CA GLY A 195 26.23 -0.53 -8.28
C GLY A 195 26.71 0.76 -8.97
N ARG A 196 27.73 0.62 -9.82
CA ARG A 196 28.20 1.68 -10.72
C ARG A 196 27.03 2.19 -11.56
N ARG A 197 26.83 3.52 -11.59
CA ARG A 197 25.91 4.18 -12.51
C ARG A 197 26.40 3.97 -13.95
N PRO A 198 25.55 3.60 -14.92
CA PRO A 198 25.90 3.71 -16.32
C PRO A 198 25.97 5.20 -16.69
N SER A 199 27.08 5.62 -17.28
CA SER A 199 27.24 6.94 -17.90
C SER A 199 26.39 6.99 -19.18
N LEU A 200 25.53 8.00 -19.31
CA LEU A 200 24.85 8.29 -20.56
C LEU A 200 25.83 8.91 -21.58
N PRO A 201 25.76 8.56 -22.87
CA PRO A 201 26.50 9.28 -23.91
C PRO A 201 25.92 10.69 -24.12
N ARG A 202 26.81 11.62 -24.51
CA ARG A 202 26.51 13.02 -24.81
C ARG A 202 25.61 13.18 -26.03
#